data_AF-A0A9D9BXN3-F1
#
_entry.id   AF-A0A9D9BXN3-F1
#
_cell.length_a   1.000
_cell.length_b   1.000
_cell.length_c   1.000
_cell.angle_alpha   90.00
_cell.angle_beta   90.00
_cell.angle_gamma   90.00
#
_symmetry.space_group_name_H-M   'P 1'
#
loop_
_entity.id
_entity.type
_entity.pdbx_description
1 polymer ?
#
loop_
_entity_poly.entity_id
_entity_poly.type
_entity_poly.pdbx_seq_one_letter_code
_entity_poly.pdbx_strand_id
1 'polypeptide(L)'
;MKSKNSFNRKKIIYIGGYGRSGSTILALILGQHPLILNLGEVGVLYAALKDNRKCTCGESFFNCSFWSELINSNDLIDGELKNRLLDPNLNVSEVLNYVDSVSDINCYVDATKTAWRNLLRPLKLFLSGYDVRLIHLLRKQSEVIKSAKKGKNTDLEFNIPFNDKFVVPKTIISYQISNIITRIYALLFKKKYLLINYEDFLENPINCLKKLQKFVNIDLDCLKLYLDGKHELATGHQINGNRLLRSKKIYFKTCN
;
A
#
# COMPACT_ATOMS: atom_id res chain seq x y z
N MET A 1 8.99 27.71 31.01
CA MET A 1 9.19 27.69 29.54
C MET A 1 9.29 26.23 29.10
N LYS A 2 8.20 25.63 28.62
CA LYS A 2 8.22 24.30 27.98
C LYS A 2 8.45 24.54 26.49
N SER A 3 9.55 24.02 25.95
CA SER A 3 9.94 24.18 24.56
C SER A 3 8.85 23.60 23.64
N LYS A 4 8.40 24.44 22.70
CA LYS A 4 7.60 24.01 21.55
C LYS A 4 8.51 23.17 20.64
N ASN A 5 8.57 21.86 20.87
CA ASN A 5 9.03 20.95 19.82
C ASN A 5 7.94 20.92 18.74
N SER A 6 8.23 21.53 17.59
CA SER A 6 7.40 21.43 16.40
C SER A 6 7.37 19.97 15.93
N PHE A 7 6.37 19.21 16.36
CA PHE A 7 6.14 17.85 15.86
C PHE A 7 5.88 17.93 14.35
N ASN A 8 6.87 17.57 13.54
CA ASN A 8 6.66 17.26 12.14
C ASN A 8 5.80 15.99 12.12
N ARG A 9 4.49 16.10 11.85
CA ARG A 9 3.58 14.95 11.84
C ARG A 9 4.14 13.89 10.88
N LYS A 10 4.23 12.64 11.33
CA LYS A 10 4.62 11.51 10.48
C LYS A 10 3.70 11.40 9.27
N LYS A 11 4.23 10.95 8.14
CA LYS A 11 3.53 10.94 6.85
C LYS A 11 2.95 9.57 6.53
N ILE A 12 1.83 9.57 5.82
CA ILE A 12 1.28 8.35 5.18
C ILE A 12 1.08 8.62 3.70
N ILE A 13 1.77 7.88 2.85
CA ILE A 13 1.51 7.80 1.43
C ILE A 13 0.43 6.74 1.22
N TYR A 14 -0.79 7.18 0.93
CA TYR A 14 -1.88 6.27 0.60
C TYR A 14 -2.01 6.11 -0.92
N ILE A 15 -1.91 4.89 -1.43
CA ILE A 15 -2.03 4.60 -2.87
C ILE A 15 -3.44 4.08 -3.18
N GLY A 16 -4.29 5.00 -3.66
CA GLY A 16 -5.66 4.74 -4.08
C GLY A 16 -5.80 4.44 -5.57
N GLY A 17 -7.04 4.26 -6.01
CA GLY A 17 -7.41 3.81 -7.37
C GLY A 17 -7.82 2.34 -7.40
N TYR A 18 -8.17 1.86 -8.59
CA TYR A 18 -8.56 0.46 -8.79
C TYR A 18 -7.38 -0.51 -8.60
N GLY A 19 -7.66 -1.72 -8.09
CA GLY A 19 -6.67 -2.79 -8.05
C GLY A 19 -6.18 -3.15 -9.46
N ARG A 20 -4.96 -3.70 -9.59
CA ARG A 20 -4.31 -3.99 -10.89
C ARG A 20 -3.78 -2.78 -11.68
N SER A 21 -3.81 -1.58 -11.09
CA SER A 21 -3.21 -0.37 -11.67
C SER A 21 -1.70 -0.19 -11.41
N GLY A 22 -1.00 -1.20 -10.88
CA GLY A 22 0.46 -1.13 -10.66
C GLY A 22 0.90 -0.59 -9.30
N SER A 23 -0.03 -0.45 -8.35
CA SER A 23 0.26 0.09 -7.01
C SER A 23 1.30 -0.72 -6.22
N THR A 24 1.39 -2.03 -6.46
CA THR A 24 2.43 -2.86 -5.83
C THR A 24 3.85 -2.46 -6.26
N ILE A 25 4.07 -2.18 -7.55
CA ILE A 25 5.39 -1.75 -8.04
C ILE A 25 5.74 -0.38 -7.50
N LEU A 26 4.80 0.56 -7.54
CA LEU A 26 5.02 1.90 -6.97
C LEU A 26 5.33 1.84 -5.46
N ALA A 27 4.59 1.04 -4.70
CA ALA A 27 4.82 0.85 -3.26
C ALA A 27 6.19 0.18 -2.98
N LEU A 28 6.60 -0.81 -3.79
CA LEU A 28 7.91 -1.44 -3.68
C LEU A 28 9.05 -0.45 -3.89
N ILE A 29 8.95 0.39 -4.93
CA ILE A 29 9.98 1.40 -5.22
C ILE A 29 10.07 2.41 -4.08
N LEU A 30 8.94 2.94 -3.61
CA LEU A 30 8.92 3.85 -2.46
C LEU A 30 9.52 3.20 -1.21
N GLY A 31 9.25 1.91 -0.99
CA GLY A 31 9.78 1.15 0.14
C GLY A 31 11.27 0.83 0.08
N GLN A 32 11.97 1.14 -1.02
CA GLN A 32 13.45 1.05 -1.04
C GLN A 32 14.11 2.26 -0.38
N HIS A 33 13.35 3.30 -0.02
CA HIS A 33 13.88 4.49 0.64
C HIS A 33 14.07 4.18 2.14
N PRO A 34 15.23 4.52 2.76
CA PRO A 34 15.55 4.12 4.14
C PRO A 34 14.59 4.67 5.20
N LEU A 35 13.91 5.79 4.91
CA LEU A 35 12.92 6.42 5.79
C LEU A 35 11.45 6.18 5.37
N ILE A 36 11.19 5.29 4.41
CA ILE A 36 9.83 4.96 3.96
C ILE A 36 9.59 3.47 4.16
N LEU A 37 8.64 3.12 5.02
CA LEU A 37 8.25 1.74 5.23
C LEU A 37 6.98 1.42 4.44
N ASN A 38 7.07 0.41 3.57
CA ASN A 38 5.91 -0.10 2.85
C ASN A 38 5.18 -1.16 3.69
N LEU A 39 3.98 -0.84 4.16
CA LEU A 39 3.16 -1.74 4.98
C LEU A 39 2.23 -2.63 4.13
N GLY A 40 2.15 -2.41 2.82
CA GLY A 40 1.24 -3.15 1.95
C GLY A 40 -0.22 -2.73 2.13
N GLU A 41 -1.12 -3.70 2.22
CA GLU A 41 -2.57 -3.47 2.33
C GLU A 41 -3.03 -3.55 3.79
N VAL A 42 -2.70 -2.52 4.59
CA VAL A 42 -3.00 -2.48 6.03
C VAL A 42 -4.49 -2.72 6.35
N GLY A 43 -5.40 -2.35 5.45
CA GLY A 43 -6.84 -2.56 5.64
C GLY A 43 -7.30 -4.01 5.58
N VAL A 44 -6.43 -4.95 5.22
CA VAL A 44 -6.73 -6.39 5.33
C VAL A 44 -5.95 -7.07 6.45
N LEU A 45 -5.26 -6.32 7.32
CA LEU A 45 -4.48 -6.89 8.42
C LEU A 45 -5.32 -7.83 9.28
N TYR A 46 -6.50 -7.39 9.70
CA TYR A 46 -7.42 -8.21 10.48
C TYR A 46 -7.68 -9.58 9.84
N ALA A 47 -8.10 -9.58 8.58
CA ALA A 47 -8.37 -10.82 7.84
C ALA A 47 -7.09 -11.66 7.66
N ALA A 48 -5.94 -11.01 7.50
CA ALA A 48 -4.66 -11.68 7.36
C ALA A 48 -4.24 -12.39 8.67
N LEU A 49 -4.46 -11.77 9.84
CA LEU A 49 -4.20 -12.37 11.14
C LEU A 49 -5.18 -13.52 11.43
N LYS A 50 -6.48 -13.27 11.22
CA LYS A 50 -7.54 -14.27 11.44
C LYS A 50 -7.32 -15.55 10.61
N ASP A 51 -6.98 -15.39 9.34
CA ASP A 51 -6.76 -16.51 8.43
C ASP A 51 -5.32 -17.06 8.50
N ASN A 52 -4.50 -16.58 9.45
CA ASN A 52 -3.08 -16.93 9.59
C ASN A 52 -2.29 -16.86 8.26
N ARG A 53 -2.51 -15.80 7.49
CA ARG A 53 -1.87 -15.60 6.19
C ARG A 53 -0.37 -15.35 6.37
N LYS A 54 0.37 -15.56 5.29
CA LYS A 54 1.81 -15.28 5.26
C LYS A 54 2.10 -13.82 4.98
N CYS A 55 3.09 -13.27 5.68
CA CYS A 55 3.76 -12.01 5.35
C CYS A 55 4.52 -12.15 4.02
N THR A 56 4.92 -11.04 3.39
CA THR A 56 5.78 -11.06 2.19
C THR A 56 7.15 -11.68 2.41
N CYS A 57 7.64 -11.76 3.65
CA CYS A 57 8.87 -12.49 3.95
C CYS A 57 8.71 -14.02 3.84
N GLY A 58 7.49 -14.54 3.75
CA GLY A 58 7.20 -15.98 3.62
C GLY A 58 6.73 -16.66 4.91
N GLU A 59 7.00 -16.05 6.07
CA GLU A 59 6.55 -16.53 7.38
C GLU A 59 5.10 -16.12 7.69
N SER A 60 4.45 -16.82 8.62
CA SER A 60 3.18 -16.35 9.20
C SER A 60 3.39 -15.02 9.93
N PHE A 61 2.34 -14.21 10.07
CA PHE A 61 2.45 -12.94 10.82
C PHE A 61 2.92 -13.16 12.26
N PHE A 62 2.50 -14.26 12.90
CA PHE A 62 2.90 -14.63 14.27
C PHE A 62 4.38 -15.03 14.39
N ASN A 63 5.03 -15.45 13.30
CA ASN A 63 6.45 -15.86 13.28
C ASN A 63 7.36 -14.87 12.54
N CYS A 64 6.78 -13.84 11.91
CA CYS A 64 7.51 -12.87 11.11
C CYS A 64 8.35 -11.96 12.02
N SER A 65 9.66 -11.84 11.80
CA SER A 65 10.55 -11.01 12.63
C SER A 65 10.10 -9.55 12.81
N PHE A 66 9.34 -9.01 11.86
CA PHE A 66 8.80 -7.65 11.94
C PHE A 66 7.42 -7.59 12.63
N TRP A 67 6.49 -8.46 12.24
CA TRP A 67 5.11 -8.40 12.73
C TRP A 67 4.89 -9.16 14.04
N SER A 68 5.69 -10.19 14.30
CA SER A 68 5.57 -11.01 15.52
C SER A 68 5.81 -10.18 16.77
N GLU A 69 6.67 -9.17 16.73
CA GLU A 69 6.84 -8.26 17.86
C GLU A 69 5.55 -7.47 18.15
N LEU A 70 4.88 -6.95 17.12
CA LEU A 70 3.56 -6.31 17.27
C LEU A 70 2.51 -7.27 17.83
N ILE A 71 2.53 -8.53 17.39
CA ILE A 71 1.46 -9.49 17.67
C ILE A 71 1.69 -10.25 18.98
N ASN A 72 2.94 -10.47 19.35
CA ASN A 72 3.38 -11.30 20.47
C ASN A 72 4.07 -10.49 21.58
N SER A 73 4.25 -9.17 21.44
CA SER A 73 4.81 -8.35 22.53
C SER A 73 4.02 -8.64 23.81
N ASN A 74 4.73 -9.08 24.85
CA ASN A 74 4.18 -9.35 26.18
C ASN A 74 3.53 -8.09 26.80
N ASP A 75 3.83 -6.91 26.23
CA ASP A 75 3.28 -5.60 26.57
C ASP A 75 2.02 -5.19 25.76
N LEU A 76 1.39 -6.13 25.03
CA LEU A 76 -0.05 -6.02 24.74
C LEU A 76 -0.81 -6.26 26.06
N ILE A 77 -0.69 -5.32 27.00
CA ILE A 77 -0.97 -5.35 28.44
C ILE A 77 -2.32 -5.96 28.87
N ASP A 78 -3.22 -6.35 27.97
CA ASP A 78 -4.51 -6.93 28.39
C ASP A 78 -5.12 -7.98 27.46
N GLY A 79 -4.38 -8.52 26.48
CA GLY A 79 -5.00 -9.34 25.41
C GLY A 79 -6.04 -8.56 24.56
N GLU A 80 -6.45 -7.37 24.99
CA GLU A 80 -7.39 -6.47 24.38
C GLU A 80 -6.85 -5.95 23.05
N LEU A 81 -5.57 -5.56 22.95
CA LEU A 81 -5.00 -5.14 21.67
C LEU A 81 -4.90 -6.31 20.69
N LYS A 82 -4.59 -7.54 21.13
CA LYS A 82 -4.66 -8.74 20.27
C LYS A 82 -6.08 -9.03 19.81
N ASN A 83 -7.06 -8.94 20.71
CA ASN A 83 -8.49 -9.08 20.39
C ASN A 83 -8.99 -7.95 19.47
N ARG A 84 -8.46 -6.73 19.61
CA ARG A 84 -8.72 -5.58 18.73
C ARG A 84 -8.04 -5.74 17.38
N LEU A 85 -6.82 -6.26 17.31
CA LEU A 85 -6.17 -6.65 16.05
C LEU A 85 -6.99 -7.73 15.33
N LEU A 86 -7.73 -8.53 16.10
CA LEU A 86 -8.75 -9.49 15.68
C LEU A 86 -10.18 -8.90 15.62
N ASP A 87 -10.34 -7.58 15.69
CA ASP A 87 -11.59 -6.87 15.45
C ASP A 87 -11.61 -6.32 14.02
N PRO A 88 -12.62 -6.65 13.19
CA PRO A 88 -12.78 -6.01 11.87
C PRO A 88 -12.91 -4.48 11.92
N ASN A 89 -13.24 -3.91 13.08
CA ASN A 89 -13.34 -2.46 13.31
C ASN A 89 -12.04 -1.82 13.81
N LEU A 90 -10.95 -2.59 13.97
CA LEU A 90 -9.65 -2.10 14.39
C LEU A 90 -9.31 -0.75 13.74
N ASN A 91 -8.93 0.20 14.58
CA ASN A 91 -8.51 1.50 14.10
C ASN A 91 -7.10 1.40 13.53
N VAL A 92 -6.91 1.86 12.29
CA VAL A 92 -5.61 1.90 11.63
C VAL A 92 -4.58 2.70 12.44
N SER A 93 -5.04 3.66 13.24
CA SER A 93 -4.22 4.41 14.19
C SER A 93 -3.47 3.52 15.17
N GLU A 94 -4.04 2.40 15.62
CA GLU A 94 -3.36 1.49 16.58
C GLU A 94 -2.17 0.78 15.96
N VAL A 95 -2.35 0.24 14.75
CA VAL A 95 -1.26 -0.41 14.00
C VAL A 95 -0.14 0.59 13.73
N LEU A 96 -0.50 1.81 13.29
CA LEU A 96 0.49 2.83 12.97
C LEU A 96 1.20 3.37 14.21
N ASN A 97 0.50 3.57 15.33
CA ASN A 97 1.11 4.04 16.58
C ASN A 97 2.12 3.02 17.16
N TYR A 98 1.90 1.73 16.96
CA TYR A 98 2.89 0.73 17.34
C TYR A 98 4.07 0.68 16.37
N VAL A 99 3.80 0.70 15.05
CA VAL A 99 4.90 0.79 14.07
C VAL A 99 5.75 2.03 14.37
N ASP A 100 5.13 3.12 14.84
CA ASP A 100 5.81 4.31 15.33
C ASP A 100 6.67 4.08 16.58
N SER A 101 6.29 3.19 17.50
CA SER A 101 7.04 2.91 18.72
C SER A 101 8.24 1.98 18.50
N VAL A 102 8.18 1.14 17.47
CA VAL A 102 9.27 0.19 17.15
C VAL A 102 10.11 0.60 15.95
N SER A 103 9.80 1.74 15.31
CA SER A 103 10.57 2.22 14.17
C SER A 103 10.75 3.74 14.17
N ASP A 104 11.98 4.17 13.88
CA ASP A 104 12.33 5.57 13.61
C ASP A 104 11.85 6.04 12.23
N ILE A 105 10.97 5.26 11.58
CA ILE A 105 10.42 5.59 10.27
C ILE A 105 9.44 6.75 10.40
N ASN A 106 9.55 7.69 9.46
CA ASN A 106 8.77 8.92 9.43
C ASN A 106 7.72 8.96 8.30
N CYS A 107 7.66 7.91 7.47
CA CYS A 107 6.76 7.81 6.34
C CYS A 107 6.32 6.37 6.08
N TYR A 108 5.02 6.15 5.99
CA TYR A 108 4.43 4.84 5.70
C TYR A 108 3.76 4.80 4.35
N VAL A 109 3.82 3.67 3.65
CA VAL A 109 3.01 3.42 2.46
C VAL A 109 1.87 2.47 2.82
N ASP A 110 0.64 2.95 2.65
CA ASP A 110 -0.58 2.13 2.71
C ASP A 110 -1.16 2.02 1.29
N ALA A 111 -1.06 0.83 0.73
CA ALA A 111 -1.59 0.50 -0.59
C ALA A 111 -2.91 -0.25 -0.49
N THR A 112 -3.72 -0.07 0.56
CA THR A 112 -5.08 -0.62 0.61
C THR A 112 -5.94 0.12 -0.42
N LYS A 113 -6.40 -0.56 -1.46
CA LYS A 113 -7.09 0.08 -2.60
C LYS A 113 -8.40 0.69 -2.13
N THR A 114 -8.75 1.87 -2.64
CA THR A 114 -10.05 2.54 -2.37
C THR A 114 -11.17 1.84 -3.14
N ALA A 115 -11.57 0.66 -2.68
CA ALA A 115 -12.67 -0.11 -3.25
C ALA A 115 -13.70 -0.43 -2.16
N TRP A 116 -14.99 -0.31 -2.48
CA TRP A 116 -16.19 -0.63 -1.67
C TRP A 116 -16.00 -0.63 -0.15
N ARG A 117 -15.45 -1.70 0.45
CA ARG A 117 -15.20 -1.85 1.90
C ARG A 117 -14.20 -0.84 2.50
N ASN A 118 -13.30 -0.31 1.68
CA ASN A 118 -12.27 0.66 2.06
C ASN A 118 -12.57 2.08 1.59
N LEU A 119 -13.83 2.37 1.22
CA LEU A 119 -14.27 3.68 0.73
C LEU A 119 -13.84 4.83 1.64
N LEU A 120 -14.06 4.68 2.96
CA LEU A 120 -13.76 5.73 3.95
C LEU A 120 -12.32 5.70 4.47
N ARG A 121 -11.47 4.80 3.95
CA ARG A 121 -10.12 4.60 4.49
C ARG A 121 -9.24 5.85 4.40
N PRO A 122 -9.18 6.58 3.26
CA PRO A 122 -8.44 7.84 3.22
C PRO A 122 -8.90 8.81 4.30
N LEU A 123 -10.22 8.94 4.50
CA LEU A 123 -10.78 9.84 5.50
C LEU A 123 -10.41 9.39 6.93
N LYS A 124 -10.52 8.10 7.25
CA LYS A 124 -10.10 7.55 8.55
C LYS A 124 -8.62 7.81 8.83
N LEU A 125 -7.77 7.62 7.83
CA LEU A 125 -6.34 7.95 7.93
C LEU A 125 -6.11 9.47 8.11
N PHE A 126 -6.89 10.31 7.43
CA PHE A 126 -6.75 11.76 7.57
C PHE A 126 -7.12 12.24 8.98
N LEU A 127 -8.06 11.55 9.63
CA LEU A 127 -8.49 11.82 11.00
C LEU A 127 -7.59 11.19 12.07
N SER A 128 -6.59 10.36 11.71
CA SER A 128 -5.70 9.70 12.67
C SER A 128 -4.55 10.59 13.17
N GLY A 129 -4.45 11.83 12.71
CA GLY A 129 -3.41 12.78 13.14
C GLY A 129 -2.13 12.78 12.28
N TYR A 130 -2.04 11.91 11.27
CA TYR A 130 -0.89 11.82 10.35
C TYR A 130 -1.00 12.81 9.18
N ASP A 131 0.12 13.16 8.54
CA ASP A 131 0.11 13.88 7.26
C ASP A 131 -0.12 12.91 6.10
N VAL A 132 -1.40 12.68 5.77
CA VAL A 132 -1.81 11.77 4.69
C VAL A 132 -1.69 12.42 3.32
N ARG A 133 -0.92 11.80 2.43
CA ARG A 133 -0.73 12.16 1.02
C ARG A 133 -1.35 11.06 0.14
N LEU A 134 -2.45 11.38 -0.54
CA LEU A 134 -3.15 10.43 -1.41
C LEU A 134 -2.58 10.47 -2.83
N ILE A 135 -2.01 9.35 -3.26
CA ILE A 135 -1.67 9.10 -4.66
C ILE A 135 -2.84 8.32 -5.28
N HIS A 136 -3.51 8.91 -6.26
CA HIS A 136 -4.43 8.19 -7.12
C HIS A 136 -3.63 7.63 -8.30
N LEU A 137 -3.49 6.30 -8.34
CA LEU A 137 -2.82 5.62 -9.45
C LEU A 137 -3.85 5.13 -10.47
N LEU A 138 -3.85 5.74 -11.65
CA LEU A 138 -4.71 5.39 -12.77
C LEU A 138 -3.93 4.51 -13.76
N ARG A 139 -4.59 3.54 -14.38
CA ARG A 139 -4.01 2.70 -15.43
C ARG A 139 -5.02 2.50 -16.53
N LYS A 140 -4.57 2.41 -17.80
CA LYS A 140 -5.45 2.18 -18.95
C LYS A 140 -6.40 1.01 -18.71
N GLN A 141 -7.70 1.23 -18.87
CA GLN A 141 -8.74 0.25 -18.54
C GLN A 141 -8.57 -1.07 -19.31
N SER A 142 -8.09 -1.02 -20.56
CA SER A 142 -7.79 -2.23 -21.34
C SER A 142 -6.75 -3.13 -20.66
N GLU A 143 -5.71 -2.53 -20.07
CA GLU A 143 -4.64 -3.25 -19.37
C GLU A 143 -5.14 -3.82 -18.03
N VAL A 144 -6.03 -3.08 -17.36
CA VAL A 144 -6.72 -3.56 -16.15
C VAL A 144 -7.59 -4.77 -16.49
N ILE A 145 -8.38 -4.73 -17.56
CA ILE A 145 -9.22 -5.87 -17.99
C ILE A 145 -8.36 -7.08 -18.35
N LYS A 146 -7.27 -6.89 -19.10
CA LYS A 146 -6.29 -7.95 -19.40
C LYS A 146 -5.74 -8.57 -18.11
N SER A 147 -5.44 -7.75 -17.10
CA SER A 147 -4.96 -8.24 -15.80
C SER A 147 -6.05 -8.97 -15.01
N ALA A 148 -7.29 -8.48 -15.03
CA ALA A 148 -8.42 -9.07 -14.32
C ALA A 148 -8.79 -10.45 -14.90
N LYS A 149 -8.71 -10.62 -16.22
CA LYS A 149 -8.92 -11.91 -16.91
C LYS A 149 -7.94 -13.00 -16.49
N LYS A 150 -6.80 -12.64 -15.88
CA LYS A 150 -5.86 -13.62 -15.31
C LYS A 150 -6.38 -14.24 -14.00
N GLY A 151 -7.41 -13.67 -13.37
CA GLY A 151 -7.94 -14.13 -12.09
C GLY A 151 -7.35 -13.46 -10.86
N LYS A 152 -7.80 -13.90 -9.68
CA LYS A 152 -7.33 -13.37 -8.38
C LYS A 152 -5.90 -13.83 -8.12
N ASN A 153 -5.15 -13.04 -7.34
CA ASN A 153 -3.77 -13.39 -7.01
C ASN A 153 -3.69 -14.70 -6.21
N THR A 154 -4.61 -14.90 -5.27
CA THR A 154 -4.75 -16.14 -4.50
C THR A 154 -5.00 -17.34 -5.41
N ASP A 155 -5.95 -17.22 -6.32
CA ASP A 155 -6.33 -18.32 -7.22
C ASP A 155 -5.14 -18.69 -8.12
N LEU A 156 -4.41 -17.69 -8.61
CA LEU A 156 -3.18 -17.87 -9.38
C LEU A 156 -2.01 -18.45 -8.58
N GLU A 157 -1.95 -18.24 -7.27
CA GLU A 157 -0.94 -18.85 -6.38
C GLU A 157 -1.22 -20.33 -6.16
N PHE A 158 -2.50 -20.70 -6.03
CA PHE A 158 -2.94 -22.08 -5.83
C PHE A 158 -3.27 -22.82 -7.14
N ASN A 159 -2.93 -22.25 -8.31
CA ASN A 159 -3.24 -22.79 -9.65
C ASN A 159 -4.73 -23.14 -9.84
N ILE A 160 -5.62 -22.40 -9.19
CA ILE A 160 -7.06 -22.58 -9.30
C ILE A 160 -7.51 -21.97 -10.63
N PRO A 161 -8.20 -22.75 -11.50
CA PRO A 161 -8.61 -22.27 -12.81
C PRO A 161 -9.58 -21.09 -12.67
N PHE A 162 -9.32 -20.03 -13.43
CA PHE A 162 -10.16 -18.85 -13.42
C PHE A 162 -11.41 -19.06 -14.28
N ASN A 163 -12.59 -18.98 -13.67
CA ASN A 163 -13.88 -19.11 -14.36
C ASN A 163 -14.90 -18.07 -13.86
N ASP A 164 -14.79 -16.82 -14.33
CA ASP A 164 -15.82 -15.80 -14.14
C ASP A 164 -16.21 -15.18 -15.49
N LYS A 165 -17.33 -15.65 -16.05
CA LYS A 165 -17.89 -15.15 -17.32
C LYS A 165 -18.23 -13.65 -17.27
N PHE A 166 -18.42 -13.09 -16.08
CA PHE A 166 -18.76 -11.68 -15.87
C PHE A 166 -17.56 -10.82 -15.46
N VAL A 167 -16.33 -11.33 -15.53
CA VAL A 167 -15.13 -10.60 -15.11
C VAL A 167 -15.00 -9.24 -15.80
N VAL A 168 -15.29 -9.17 -17.11
CA VAL A 168 -15.15 -7.95 -17.91
C VAL A 168 -16.15 -6.88 -17.45
N PRO A 169 -17.48 -7.10 -17.51
CA PRO A 169 -18.43 -6.08 -17.08
C PRO A 169 -18.26 -5.69 -15.60
N LYS A 170 -18.01 -6.66 -14.70
CA LYS A 170 -17.71 -6.38 -13.29
C LYS A 170 -16.47 -5.49 -13.13
N THR A 171 -15.42 -5.77 -13.89
CA THR A 171 -14.17 -4.97 -13.87
C THR A 171 -14.41 -3.57 -14.39
N ILE A 172 -15.15 -3.40 -15.49
CA ILE A 172 -15.47 -2.07 -16.04
C ILE A 172 -16.20 -1.22 -15.01
N ILE A 173 -17.28 -1.76 -14.43
CA ILE A 173 -18.10 -1.06 -13.42
C ILE A 173 -17.26 -0.72 -12.18
N SER A 174 -16.56 -1.73 -11.63
CA SER A 174 -15.77 -1.55 -10.41
C SER A 174 -14.60 -0.59 -10.61
N TYR A 175 -13.99 -0.59 -11.80
CA TYR A 175 -12.94 0.34 -12.19
C TYR A 175 -13.47 1.78 -12.20
N GLN A 176 -14.62 2.03 -12.84
CA GLN A 176 -15.23 3.37 -12.87
C GLN A 176 -15.57 3.85 -11.46
N ILE A 177 -16.27 3.02 -10.69
CA ILE A 177 -16.65 3.35 -9.30
C ILE A 177 -15.41 3.68 -8.45
N SER A 178 -14.38 2.83 -8.47
CA SER A 178 -13.20 3.02 -7.62
C SER A 178 -12.41 4.27 -7.98
N ASN A 179 -12.27 4.58 -9.26
CA ASN A 179 -11.54 5.77 -9.71
C ASN A 179 -12.35 7.06 -9.52
N ILE A 180 -13.68 7.03 -9.70
CA ILE A 180 -14.57 8.17 -9.38
C ILE A 180 -14.48 8.48 -7.89
N ILE A 181 -14.63 7.46 -7.02
CA ILE A 181 -14.49 7.60 -5.58
C ILE A 181 -13.12 8.19 -5.21
N THR A 182 -12.04 7.63 -5.77
CA THR A 182 -10.69 8.13 -5.49
C THR A 182 -10.53 9.57 -5.98
N ARG A 183 -11.19 9.94 -7.09
CA ARG A 183 -11.20 11.31 -7.61
C ARG A 183 -12.00 12.28 -6.74
N ILE A 184 -13.09 11.85 -6.11
CA ILE A 184 -13.83 12.68 -5.14
C ILE A 184 -12.92 13.13 -3.99
N TYR A 185 -12.00 12.26 -3.54
CA TYR A 185 -11.00 12.63 -2.55
C TYR A 185 -10.06 13.76 -2.99
N ALA A 186 -9.93 14.05 -4.29
CA ALA A 186 -9.18 15.23 -4.74
C ALA A 186 -9.79 16.55 -4.23
N LEU A 187 -11.12 16.61 -4.10
CA LEU A 187 -11.84 17.77 -3.57
C LEU A 187 -11.58 17.94 -2.07
N LEU A 188 -11.58 16.82 -1.34
CA LEU A 188 -11.39 16.78 0.11
C LEU A 188 -9.93 17.03 0.50
N PHE A 189 -8.98 16.47 -0.24
CA PHE A 189 -7.57 16.41 0.15
C PHE A 189 -6.75 17.55 -0.47
N LYS A 190 -7.30 18.29 -1.44
CA LYS A 190 -6.69 19.48 -2.08
C LYS A 190 -5.21 19.23 -2.44
N LYS A 191 -4.28 19.97 -1.81
CA LYS A 191 -2.82 19.87 -2.04
C LYS A 191 -2.20 18.53 -1.60
N LYS A 192 -2.96 17.68 -0.89
CA LYS A 192 -2.56 16.34 -0.44
C LYS A 192 -3.11 15.23 -1.34
N TYR A 193 -3.47 15.56 -2.57
CA TYR A 193 -3.86 14.61 -3.61
C TYR A 193 -2.93 14.75 -4.83
N LEU A 194 -2.46 13.63 -5.38
CA LEU A 194 -1.70 13.57 -6.63
C LEU A 194 -2.27 12.47 -7.53
N LEU A 195 -2.57 12.80 -8.78
CA LEU A 195 -2.92 11.82 -9.82
C LEU A 195 -1.65 11.40 -10.57
N ILE A 196 -1.46 10.10 -10.72
CA ILE A 196 -0.38 9.51 -11.53
C ILE A 196 -1.01 8.52 -12.50
N ASN A 197 -0.72 8.66 -13.80
CA ASN A 197 -0.98 7.60 -14.76
C ASN A 197 0.17 6.59 -14.70
N TYR A 198 -0.16 5.31 -14.65
CA TYR A 198 0.80 4.23 -14.56
C TYR A 198 1.65 4.14 -15.83
N GLU A 199 1.06 4.40 -17.00
CA GLU A 199 1.77 4.44 -18.28
C GLU A 199 2.83 5.55 -18.29
N ASP A 200 2.48 6.78 -17.90
CA ASP A 200 3.44 7.89 -17.77
C ASP A 200 4.57 7.56 -16.77
N PHE A 201 4.25 6.80 -15.71
CA PHE A 201 5.23 6.33 -14.75
C PHE A 201 6.20 5.31 -15.36
N LEU A 202 5.73 4.42 -16.25
CA LEU A 202 6.60 3.47 -16.94
C LEU A 202 7.46 4.11 -18.02
N GLU A 203 6.91 5.08 -18.76
CA GLU A 203 7.61 5.78 -19.84
C GLU A 203 8.62 6.80 -19.32
N ASN A 204 8.24 7.56 -18.27
CA ASN A 204 9.04 8.65 -17.74
C ASN A 204 9.21 8.54 -16.21
N PRO A 205 9.81 7.45 -15.69
CA PRO A 205 9.84 7.14 -14.26
C PRO A 205 10.56 8.22 -13.44
N ILE A 206 11.64 8.80 -13.97
CA ILE A 206 12.40 9.87 -13.30
C ILE A 206 11.56 11.15 -13.13
N ASN A 207 10.77 11.53 -14.14
CA ASN A 207 9.90 12.69 -14.04
C ASN A 207 8.76 12.44 -13.03
N CYS A 208 8.21 11.23 -13.02
CA CYS A 208 7.22 10.82 -12.04
C CYS A 208 7.77 10.84 -10.61
N LEU A 209 9.02 10.38 -10.42
CA LEU A 209 9.71 10.45 -9.14
C LEU A 209 9.90 11.89 -8.65
N LYS A 210 10.28 12.82 -9.53
CA LYS A 210 10.37 14.26 -9.19
C LYS A 210 9.02 14.83 -8.73
N LYS A 211 7.92 14.44 -9.38
CA LYS A 211 6.56 14.83 -8.97
C LYS A 211 6.22 14.27 -7.58
N LEU A 212 6.54 13.00 -7.33
CA LEU A 212 6.36 12.32 -6.05
C LEU A 212 7.17 13.00 -4.93
N GLN A 213 8.43 13.30 -5.16
CA GLN A 213 9.32 13.98 -4.21
C GLN A 213 8.74 15.32 -3.78
N LYS A 214 8.33 16.16 -4.74
CA LYS A 214 7.68 17.45 -4.45
C LYS A 214 6.35 17.27 -3.70
N PHE A 215 5.58 16.25 -4.05
CA PHE A 215 4.27 15.99 -3.46
C PHE A 215 4.34 15.44 -2.03
N VAL A 216 5.26 14.52 -1.77
CA VAL A 216 5.44 13.88 -0.45
C VAL A 216 6.32 14.75 0.46
N ASN A 217 7.12 15.65 -0.13
CA ASN A 217 8.11 16.47 0.58
C ASN A 217 9.10 15.60 1.37
N ILE A 218 9.71 14.65 0.65
CA ILE A 218 10.80 13.78 1.06
C ILE A 218 11.74 13.70 -0.15
N ASP A 219 13.05 13.78 0.06
CA ASP A 219 14.02 13.54 -1.01
C ASP A 219 13.96 12.08 -1.44
N LEU A 220 13.67 11.82 -2.71
CA LEU A 220 13.53 10.47 -3.26
C LEU A 220 14.65 10.13 -4.24
N ASP A 221 15.71 10.94 -4.31
CA ASP A 221 16.77 10.76 -5.30
C ASP A 221 17.47 9.40 -5.21
N CYS A 222 17.58 8.82 -4.01
CA CYS A 222 18.12 7.47 -3.83
C CYS A 222 17.30 6.39 -4.56
N LEU A 223 16.03 6.65 -4.90
CA LEU A 223 15.18 5.69 -5.60
C LEU A 223 15.48 5.62 -7.11
N LYS A 224 16.21 6.60 -7.66
CA LYS A 224 16.56 6.63 -9.10
C LYS A 224 17.27 5.36 -9.56
N LEU A 225 18.11 4.78 -8.71
CA LEU A 225 18.88 3.57 -9.03
C LEU A 225 17.98 2.34 -9.28
N TYR A 226 16.78 2.29 -8.71
CA TYR A 226 15.86 1.17 -8.92
C TYR A 226 15.01 1.31 -10.20
N LEU A 227 15.04 2.48 -10.85
CA LEU A 227 14.21 2.78 -12.01
C LEU A 227 14.81 2.32 -13.34
N ASP A 228 16.03 1.79 -13.35
CA ASP A 228 16.69 1.22 -14.53
C ASP A 228 16.43 -0.28 -14.72
N GLY A 229 15.74 -0.91 -13.76
CA GLY A 229 15.44 -2.34 -13.78
C GLY A 229 16.62 -3.27 -13.49
N LYS A 230 17.79 -2.72 -13.11
CA LYS A 230 19.00 -3.50 -12.80
C LYS A 230 19.12 -3.87 -11.33
N HIS A 231 18.49 -3.09 -10.46
CA HIS A 231 18.50 -3.31 -9.02
C HIS A 231 17.25 -4.05 -8.57
N GLU A 232 17.46 -5.04 -7.70
CA GLU A 232 16.38 -5.83 -7.12
C GLU A 232 15.56 -4.99 -6.13
N LEU A 233 14.24 -5.11 -6.22
CA LEU A 233 13.29 -4.47 -5.31
C LEU A 233 13.01 -5.43 -4.14
N ALA A 234 13.54 -5.10 -2.96
CA ALA A 234 13.27 -5.86 -1.75
C ALA A 234 11.78 -5.78 -1.38
N THR A 235 11.18 -6.91 -1.03
CA THR A 235 9.77 -6.97 -0.64
C THR A 235 9.54 -6.54 0.81
N GLY A 236 10.50 -6.76 1.71
CA GLY A 236 10.33 -6.44 3.14
C GLY A 236 9.20 -7.22 3.80
N HIS A 237 8.52 -6.59 4.77
CA HIS A 237 7.49 -7.22 5.61
C HIS A 237 6.10 -6.59 5.42
N GLN A 238 5.52 -6.72 4.24
CA GLN A 238 4.23 -6.11 3.88
C GLN A 238 3.04 -7.02 4.22
N ILE A 239 1.88 -6.38 4.41
CA ILE A 239 0.60 -7.05 4.57
C ILE A 239 -0.01 -7.32 3.19
N ASN A 240 -0.31 -8.61 2.93
CA ASN A 240 -0.94 -9.07 1.69
C ASN A 240 -0.19 -8.57 0.43
N GLY A 241 -0.92 -8.34 -0.67
CA GLY A 241 -0.41 -7.69 -1.87
C GLY A 241 -0.50 -8.56 -3.13
N ASN A 242 0.34 -8.25 -4.12
CA ASN A 242 0.36 -9.01 -5.36
C ASN A 242 1.16 -10.30 -5.19
N ARG A 243 0.77 -11.39 -5.86
CA ARG A 243 1.54 -12.64 -5.91
C ARG A 243 2.99 -12.46 -6.38
N LEU A 244 3.26 -11.40 -7.16
CA LEU A 244 4.61 -10.98 -7.53
C LEU A 244 5.53 -10.87 -6.31
N LEU A 245 5.00 -10.43 -5.15
CA LEU A 245 5.73 -10.32 -3.89
C LEU A 245 6.20 -11.66 -3.32
N ARG A 246 5.77 -12.79 -3.90
CA ARG A 246 6.23 -14.14 -3.54
C ARG A 246 7.29 -14.67 -4.51
N SER A 247 7.69 -13.87 -5.51
CA SER A 247 8.73 -14.23 -6.46
C SER A 247 10.12 -14.09 -5.83
N LYS A 248 11.09 -14.91 -6.27
CA LYS A 248 12.47 -14.88 -5.75
C LYS A 248 13.17 -13.53 -5.95
N LYS A 249 12.94 -12.86 -7.08
CA LYS A 249 13.53 -11.55 -7.40
C LYS A 249 12.53 -10.69 -8.17
N ILE A 250 12.47 -9.41 -7.82
CA ILE A 250 11.56 -8.44 -8.45
C ILE A 250 12.40 -7.28 -8.96
N TYR A 251 12.18 -6.87 -10.20
CA TYR A 251 12.85 -5.75 -10.83
C TYR A 251 11.82 -4.81 -11.43
N PHE A 252 12.13 -3.51 -11.45
CA PHE A 252 11.35 -2.56 -12.22
C PHE A 252 11.47 -2.87 -13.72
N LYS A 253 10.38 -2.70 -14.46
CA LYS A 253 10.35 -2.89 -15.91
C LYS A 253 9.74 -1.66 -16.55
N THR A 254 10.54 -0.94 -17.33
CA THR A 254 10.06 0.15 -18.18
C THR A 254 9.31 -0.40 -19.38
N CYS A 255 8.49 0.43 -20.02
CA CYS A 255 8.08 0.16 -21.39
C CYS A 255 9.34 0.26 -22.25
N ASN A 256 9.76 -0.84 -22.87
CA ASN A 256 10.75 -0.79 -23.96
C ASN A 256 10.14 -0.08 -25.16
#